data_AF-A0A1A8J3Q0-F1
#
_entry.id   AF-A0A1A8J3Q0-F1
#
_cell.length_a   1.000
_cell.length_b   1.000
_cell.length_c   1.000
_cell.angle_alpha   90.00
_cell.angle_beta   90.00
_cell.angle_gamma   90.00
#
_symmetry.space_group_name_H-M   'P 1'
#
loop_
_entity.id
_entity.type
_entity.pdbx_description
1 polymer ?
#
loop_
_entity_poly.entity_id
_entity_poly.type
_entity_poly.pdbx_seq_one_letter_code
_entity_poly.pdbx_strand_id
1 'polypeptide(L)'
;HSPELAAFAEKYVLRCFSQVIKSNEFLELDVARLTSLLRKDEVVVSAEEVVLSAALAWLQHDLPSRRRFSADVLSCVRFPLMSQTFLSKIVHADQLFQNDAACHHMVINGMQYHMLSWEDRRDLAEMSRPRCVKRKPRIAVLKSSVPSLIHFFNPKDSSCTRSTSSFGSRQNAAVVYCDGVVYILGGSSLSGPMKSINCYSIQQDYRFLKSGLPTPCDSLAACVAHGNIYVSGGVTKEDGRILHHLLCFNTKTSSWQTQPNMLTARCCHGSVELNGLVYVCGGLSCNRLSQFITNSCEVYNPSTQQWRELCPMTQPRKDHGLVVVNNLIYAIGGEGRQGNEQLW
;
A
#
# COMPACT_ATOMS: atom_id res chain seq x y z
N HIS A 1 25.67 28.26 15.32
CA HIS A 1 25.32 27.16 14.40
C HIS A 1 23.96 27.44 13.77
N SER A 2 23.85 27.44 12.44
CA SER A 2 22.62 27.83 11.75
C SER A 2 21.51 26.78 11.93
N PRO A 3 20.32 27.13 12.43
CA PRO A 3 19.20 26.20 12.62
C PRO A 3 18.73 25.54 11.31
N GLU A 4 18.99 26.17 10.16
CA GLU A 4 18.67 25.61 8.84
C GLU A 4 19.54 24.40 8.48
N LEU A 5 20.83 24.42 8.85
CA LEU A 5 21.75 23.32 8.63
C LEU A 5 21.39 22.10 9.49
N ALA A 6 20.98 22.34 10.74
CA ALA A 6 20.53 21.28 11.64
C ALA A 6 19.25 20.60 11.13
N ALA A 7 18.28 21.38 10.65
CA ALA A 7 17.05 20.86 10.05
C ALA A 7 17.31 20.07 8.76
N PHE A 8 18.25 20.53 7.93
CA PHE A 8 18.65 19.82 6.71
C PHE A 8 19.34 18.49 7.04
N ALA A 9 20.30 18.49 7.97
CA ALA A 9 20.99 17.29 8.41
C ALA A 9 20.03 16.25 9.00
N GLU A 10 19.09 16.68 9.84
CA GLU A 10 18.09 15.80 10.42
C GLU A 10 17.17 15.18 9.36
N LYS A 11 16.75 15.97 8.37
CA LYS A 11 15.96 15.48 7.23
C LYS A 11 16.75 14.49 6.36
N TYR A 12 18.05 14.71 6.20
CA TYR A 12 18.95 13.79 5.50
C TYR A 12 19.06 12.45 6.25
N VAL A 13 19.28 12.48 7.56
CA VAL A 13 19.37 11.28 8.40
C VAL A 13 18.09 10.44 8.31
N LEU A 14 16.93 11.07 8.35
CA LEU A 14 15.65 10.38 8.22
C LEU A 14 15.45 9.72 6.84
N ARG A 15 15.90 10.39 5.76
CA ARG A 15 15.75 9.91 4.38
C ARG A 15 16.76 8.82 4.00
N CYS A 16 17.99 8.95 4.49
CA CYS A 16 19.09 8.04 4.20
C CYS A 16 19.41 7.12 5.39
N PHE A 17 18.41 6.81 6.22
CA PHE A 17 18.59 6.09 7.48
C PHE A 17 19.37 4.78 7.31
N SER A 18 19.02 3.96 6.31
CA SER A 18 19.73 2.70 6.02
C SER A 18 21.22 2.85 5.67
N GLN A 19 21.67 4.04 5.27
CA GLN A 19 23.08 4.37 5.06
C GLN A 19 23.71 4.91 6.35
N VAL A 20 22.99 5.77 7.07
CA VAL A 20 23.47 6.39 8.32
C VAL A 20 23.72 5.37 9.41
N ILE A 21 22.89 4.33 9.54
CA ILE A 21 23.08 3.28 10.56
C ILE A 21 24.39 2.49 10.38
N LYS A 22 25.05 2.61 9.23
CA LYS A 22 26.35 1.97 8.95
C LYS A 22 27.54 2.84 9.32
N SER A 23 27.34 4.11 9.67
CA SER A 23 28.42 5.01 10.05
C SER A 23 28.78 4.85 11.53
N ASN A 24 30.06 5.10 11.87
CA ASN A 24 30.50 5.11 13.27
C ASN A 24 29.82 6.23 14.08
N GLU A 25 29.52 7.36 13.44
CA GLU A 25 28.84 8.50 14.04
C GLU A 25 27.47 8.11 14.63
N PHE A 26 26.78 7.15 14.01
CA PHE A 26 25.53 6.62 14.54
C PHE A 26 25.73 5.82 15.84
N LEU A 27 26.81 5.05 15.93
CA LEU A 27 27.13 4.23 17.11
C LEU A 27 27.57 5.08 18.31
N GLU A 28 28.08 6.28 18.05
CA GLU A 28 28.50 7.27 19.06
C GLU A 28 27.34 8.15 19.60
N LEU A 29 26.13 8.02 19.06
CA LEU A 29 24.97 8.78 19.54
C LEU A 29 24.65 8.47 21.01
N ASP A 30 24.24 9.48 21.76
CA ASP A 30 23.68 9.28 23.10
C ASP A 30 22.28 8.62 23.04
N VAL A 31 21.84 8.06 24.17
CA VAL A 31 20.56 7.34 24.25
C VAL A 31 19.35 8.23 23.95
N ALA A 32 19.39 9.53 24.31
CA ALA A 32 18.27 10.44 24.10
C ALA A 32 18.11 10.79 22.62
N ARG A 33 19.22 11.02 21.91
CA ARG A 33 19.25 11.32 20.48
C ARG A 33 18.89 10.08 19.67
N LEU A 34 19.40 8.90 20.05
CA LEU A 34 19.04 7.63 19.42
C LEU A 34 17.56 7.33 19.58
N THR A 35 17.02 7.33 20.80
CA THR A 35 15.60 7.03 21.04
C THR A 35 14.69 8.04 20.36
N SER A 36 15.05 9.33 20.37
CA SER A 36 14.35 10.37 19.61
C SER A 36 14.34 10.09 18.10
N LEU A 37 15.46 9.63 17.54
CA LEU A 37 15.56 9.27 16.12
C LEU A 37 14.75 8.01 15.79
N LEU A 38 14.92 6.94 16.57
CA LEU A 38 14.23 5.67 16.36
C LEU A 38 12.73 5.75 16.62
N ARG A 39 12.24 6.70 17.43
CA ARG A 39 10.81 6.88 17.66
C ARG A 39 10.11 7.65 16.52
N LYS A 40 10.85 8.35 15.67
CA LYS A 40 10.27 9.15 14.59
C LYS A 40 9.56 8.28 13.56
N ASP A 41 8.35 8.70 13.23
CA ASP A 41 7.55 8.13 12.15
C ASP A 41 8.19 8.40 10.78
N GLU A 42 8.97 9.47 10.67
CA GLU A 42 9.53 9.94 9.41
C GLU A 42 10.76 9.18 8.91
N VAL A 43 11.24 8.19 9.66
CA VAL A 43 12.35 7.33 9.27
C VAL A 43 11.98 6.51 8.04
N VAL A 44 12.73 6.67 6.95
CA VAL A 44 12.50 5.96 5.68
C VAL A 44 13.25 4.62 5.70
N VAL A 45 12.52 3.54 5.93
CA VAL A 45 13.02 2.15 5.92
C VAL A 45 12.12 1.26 5.07
N SER A 46 12.70 0.20 4.49
CA SER A 46 11.95 -0.79 3.72
C SER A 46 11.14 -1.74 4.59
N ALA A 47 11.54 -1.93 5.84
CA ALA A 47 10.95 -2.85 6.79
C ALA A 47 11.41 -2.50 8.23
N GLU A 48 10.63 -2.84 9.26
CA GLU A 48 10.94 -2.49 10.66
C GLU A 48 12.16 -3.25 11.20
N GLU A 49 12.51 -4.37 10.57
CA GLU A 49 13.72 -5.15 10.85
C GLU A 49 15.00 -4.31 10.72
N VAL A 50 14.98 -3.26 9.88
CA VAL A 50 16.10 -2.31 9.74
C VAL A 50 16.24 -1.41 10.96
N VAL A 51 15.13 -1.04 11.58
CA VAL A 51 15.13 -0.22 12.80
C VAL A 51 15.59 -1.05 13.99
N LEU A 52 15.16 -2.31 14.05
CA LEU A 52 15.66 -3.25 15.06
C LEU A 52 17.16 -3.51 14.93
N SER A 53 17.65 -3.76 13.71
CA SER A 53 19.08 -4.00 13.52
C SER A 53 19.92 -2.79 13.89
N ALA A 54 19.43 -1.57 13.63
CA ALA A 54 20.07 -0.34 14.07
C ALA A 54 20.10 -0.21 15.60
N ALA A 55 18.98 -0.51 16.28
CA ALA A 55 18.89 -0.52 17.74
C ALA A 55 19.87 -1.53 18.37
N LEU A 56 19.92 -2.75 17.82
CA LEU A 56 20.81 -3.80 18.30
C LEU A 56 22.27 -3.48 18.03
N ALA A 57 22.61 -2.95 16.85
CA ALA A 57 23.98 -2.53 16.54
C ALA A 57 24.48 -1.46 17.52
N TRP A 58 23.63 -0.49 17.88
CA TRP A 58 23.97 0.52 18.87
C TRP A 58 24.13 -0.08 20.28
N LEU A 59 23.23 -0.98 20.71
CA LEU A 59 23.35 -1.65 22.01
C LEU A 59 24.61 -2.51 22.09
N GLN A 60 24.93 -3.27 21.05
CA GLN A 60 26.07 -4.19 21.01
C GLN A 60 27.42 -3.47 20.97
N HIS A 61 27.48 -2.24 20.46
CA HIS A 61 28.71 -1.45 20.40
C HIS A 61 29.35 -1.18 21.79
N ASP A 62 28.52 -1.00 22.82
CA ASP A 62 28.95 -0.87 24.22
C ASP A 62 27.92 -1.52 25.15
N LEU A 63 27.79 -2.83 25.00
CA LEU A 63 26.77 -3.63 25.69
C LEU A 63 26.82 -3.47 27.23
N PRO A 64 27.97 -3.51 27.91
CA PRO A 64 28.00 -3.43 29.37
C PRO A 64 27.40 -2.13 29.91
N SER A 65 27.69 -1.00 29.26
CA SER A 65 27.19 0.31 29.71
C SER A 65 25.75 0.56 29.25
N ARG A 66 25.41 0.11 28.03
CA ARG A 66 24.14 0.39 27.36
C ARG A 66 23.02 -0.59 27.68
N ARG A 67 23.33 -1.76 28.26
CA ARG A 67 22.34 -2.79 28.64
C ARG A 67 21.20 -2.23 29.47
N ARG A 68 21.45 -1.25 30.34
CA ARG A 68 20.42 -0.60 31.17
C ARG A 68 19.33 0.15 30.36
N PHE A 69 19.61 0.49 29.11
CA PHE A 69 18.72 1.20 28.20
C PHE A 69 18.07 0.28 27.15
N SER A 70 18.26 -1.04 27.25
CA SER A 70 17.73 -2.04 26.32
C SER A 70 16.23 -1.85 26.08
N ALA A 71 15.44 -1.79 27.16
CA ALA A 71 14.00 -1.63 27.12
C ALA A 71 13.59 -0.30 26.46
N ASP A 72 14.22 0.82 26.83
CA ASP A 72 13.89 2.13 26.27
C ASP A 72 14.18 2.22 24.77
N VAL A 73 15.33 1.70 24.35
CA VAL A 73 15.74 1.68 22.94
C VAL A 73 14.85 0.75 22.13
N LEU A 74 14.61 -0.48 22.61
CA LEU A 74 13.81 -1.48 21.91
C LEU A 74 12.31 -1.13 21.93
N SER A 75 11.82 -0.39 22.92
CA SER A 75 10.43 0.14 22.92
C SER A 75 10.14 1.03 21.72
N CYS A 76 11.17 1.61 21.11
CA CYS A 76 11.01 2.43 19.92
C CYS A 76 10.71 1.58 18.67
N VAL A 77 10.91 0.26 18.71
CA VAL A 77 10.78 -0.67 17.57
C VAL A 77 9.37 -1.28 17.47
N ARG A 78 8.77 -1.30 16.28
CA ARG A 78 7.41 -1.79 16.03
C ARG A 78 7.37 -3.30 15.74
N PHE A 79 7.60 -4.11 16.76
CA PHE A 79 7.56 -5.59 16.65
C PHE A 79 6.31 -6.18 15.94
N PRO A 80 5.08 -5.64 16.09
CA PRO A 80 3.91 -6.11 15.35
C PRO A 80 4.04 -6.11 13.82
N LEU A 81 4.92 -5.28 13.26
CA LEU A 81 5.14 -5.16 11.82
C LEU A 81 6.12 -6.19 11.25
N MET A 82 6.78 -6.96 12.11
CA MET A 82 7.73 -7.99 11.71
C MET A 82 7.02 -9.33 11.53
N SER A 83 7.56 -10.17 10.65
CA SER A 83 7.03 -11.53 10.47
C SER A 83 7.21 -12.41 11.71
N GLN A 84 6.27 -13.33 11.93
CA GLN A 84 6.34 -14.29 13.05
C GLN A 84 7.61 -15.15 13.01
N THR A 85 8.09 -15.52 11.81
CA THR A 85 9.32 -16.30 11.63
C THR A 85 10.56 -15.51 12.05
N PHE A 86 10.59 -14.20 11.80
CA PHE A 86 11.69 -13.32 12.20
C PHE A 86 11.68 -13.07 13.71
N LEU A 87 10.51 -12.77 14.29
CA LEU A 87 10.36 -12.59 15.73
C LEU A 87 10.81 -13.85 16.50
N SER A 88 10.43 -15.04 16.03
CA SER A 88 10.86 -16.30 16.64
C SER A 88 12.37 -16.48 16.60
N LYS A 89 13.02 -16.18 15.47
CA LYS A 89 14.49 -16.27 15.37
C LYS A 89 15.20 -15.34 16.36
N ILE A 90 14.70 -14.12 16.56
CA ILE A 90 15.35 -13.14 17.42
C ILE A 90 15.33 -13.55 18.89
N VAL A 91 14.19 -14.02 19.41
CA VAL A 91 14.08 -14.45 20.82
C VAL A 91 15.09 -15.54 21.15
N HIS A 92 15.34 -16.45 20.20
CA HIS A 92 16.27 -17.56 20.40
C HIS A 92 17.74 -17.17 20.15
N ALA A 93 17.99 -16.16 19.31
CA ALA A 93 19.35 -15.81 18.89
C ALA A 93 20.04 -14.79 19.80
N ASP A 94 19.30 -13.87 20.43
CA ASP A 94 19.89 -12.73 21.12
C ASP A 94 19.62 -12.75 22.64
N GLN A 95 20.71 -12.74 23.41
CA GLN A 95 20.71 -12.81 24.87
C GLN A 95 19.96 -11.64 25.54
N LEU A 96 19.81 -10.50 24.86
CA LEU A 96 19.04 -9.36 25.37
C LEU A 96 17.57 -9.73 25.54
N PHE A 97 16.98 -10.46 24.59
CA PHE A 97 15.56 -10.85 24.65
C PHE A 97 15.31 -12.06 25.54
N GLN A 98 16.35 -12.78 25.96
CA GLN A 98 16.24 -13.90 26.89
C GLN A 98 16.38 -13.45 28.34
N ASN A 99 17.24 -12.48 28.60
CA ASN A 99 17.62 -12.08 29.96
C ASN A 99 16.85 -10.86 30.49
N ASP A 100 16.13 -10.14 29.63
CA ASP A 100 15.36 -8.94 29.99
C ASP A 100 13.87 -9.19 29.74
N ALA A 101 13.08 -9.22 30.82
CA ALA A 101 11.65 -9.51 30.77
C ALA A 101 10.86 -8.48 29.94
N ALA A 102 11.25 -7.20 29.95
CA ALA A 102 10.58 -6.17 29.18
C ALA A 102 10.83 -6.37 27.68
N CYS A 103 12.08 -6.66 27.31
CA CYS A 103 12.43 -6.96 25.91
C CYS A 103 11.73 -8.23 25.42
N HIS A 104 11.69 -9.28 26.26
CA HIS A 104 10.98 -10.53 25.96
C HIS A 104 9.48 -10.26 25.72
N HIS A 105 8.85 -9.47 26.58
CA HIS A 105 7.43 -9.11 26.48
C HIS A 105 7.12 -8.34 25.18
N MET A 106 8.01 -7.46 24.71
CA MET A 106 7.83 -6.75 23.44
C MET A 106 7.74 -7.71 22.24
N VAL A 107 8.56 -8.76 22.23
CA VAL A 107 8.53 -9.75 21.16
C VAL A 107 7.30 -10.64 21.23
N ILE A 108 6.90 -11.06 22.45
CA ILE A 108 5.64 -11.80 22.65
C ILE A 108 4.45 -10.97 22.15
N ASN A 109 4.36 -9.70 22.50
CA ASN A 109 3.30 -8.81 22.02
C ASN A 109 3.30 -8.72 20.48
N GLY A 110 4.48 -8.63 19.86
CA GLY A 110 4.62 -8.68 18.41
C GLY A 110 4.11 -9.99 17.81
N MET A 111 4.37 -11.13 18.45
CA MET A 111 3.87 -12.44 18.01
C MET A 111 2.36 -12.56 18.20
N GLN A 112 1.83 -12.14 19.35
CA GLN A 112 0.41 -12.17 19.68
C GLN A 112 -0.40 -11.32 18.71
N TYR A 113 0.13 -10.18 18.24
CA TYR A 113 -0.54 -9.35 17.22
C TYR A 113 -0.98 -10.15 15.99
N HIS A 114 -0.18 -11.14 15.56
CA HIS A 114 -0.52 -12.00 14.42
C HIS A 114 -1.63 -13.01 14.72
N MET A 115 -1.88 -13.31 16.00
CA MET A 115 -2.93 -14.20 16.49
C MET A 115 -4.23 -13.48 16.88
N LEU A 116 -4.17 -12.15 17.11
CA LEU A 116 -5.32 -11.36 17.51
C LEU A 116 -6.36 -11.22 16.41
N SER A 117 -7.63 -11.20 16.84
CA SER A 117 -8.76 -10.80 16.00
C SER A 117 -8.62 -9.33 15.58
N TRP A 118 -9.36 -8.92 14.56
CA TRP A 118 -9.28 -7.55 14.06
C TRP A 118 -9.79 -6.49 15.07
N GLU A 119 -10.72 -6.87 15.95
CA GLU A 119 -11.31 -6.00 16.98
C GLU A 119 -10.24 -5.65 18.02
N ASP A 120 -9.51 -6.66 18.50
CA ASP A 120 -8.46 -6.51 19.51
C ASP A 120 -7.22 -5.77 18.99
N ARG A 121 -6.99 -5.77 17.66
CA ARG A 121 -5.88 -5.02 17.04
C ARG A 121 -6.09 -3.50 17.10
N ARG A 122 -7.34 -3.04 17.26
CA ARG A 122 -7.69 -1.61 17.28
C ARG A 122 -7.07 -0.87 18.47
N ASP A 123 -6.92 -1.55 19.59
CA ASP A 123 -6.38 -0.96 20.82
C ASP A 123 -4.84 -0.81 20.80
N LEU A 124 -4.17 -1.44 19.83
CA LEU A 124 -2.72 -1.41 19.64
C LEU A 124 -2.26 -0.40 18.55
N ALA A 125 -3.12 0.55 18.18
CA ALA A 125 -3.07 1.33 16.93
C ALA A 125 -1.78 2.09 16.61
N GLU A 126 -0.96 2.51 17.59
CA GLU A 126 0.27 3.26 17.29
C GLU A 126 1.45 2.35 16.91
N MET A 127 1.59 1.21 17.58
CA MET A 127 2.72 0.27 17.40
C MET A 127 2.51 -0.70 16.24
N SER A 128 1.29 -0.80 15.73
CA SER A 128 0.90 -1.65 14.60
C SER A 128 0.91 -0.93 13.25
N ARG A 129 1.25 0.37 13.23
CA ARG A 129 1.28 1.18 12.00
C ARG A 129 2.68 1.29 11.44
N PRO A 130 2.90 1.02 10.13
CA PRO A 130 4.18 1.27 9.48
C PRO A 130 4.65 2.70 9.66
N ARG A 131 5.98 2.88 9.83
CA ARG A 131 6.60 4.21 9.84
C ARG A 131 6.26 4.91 8.55
N CYS A 132 5.60 6.05 8.70
CA CYS A 132 5.20 6.87 7.58
C CYS A 132 5.83 8.22 7.78
N VAL A 133 6.67 8.65 6.82
CA VAL A 133 6.89 10.09 6.56
C VAL A 133 5.55 10.77 6.80
N LYS A 134 5.48 11.84 7.61
CA LYS A 134 4.29 12.68 7.77
C LYS A 134 3.84 13.18 6.38
N ARG A 135 3.22 12.29 5.62
CA ARG A 135 2.68 12.53 4.31
C ARG A 135 1.42 13.27 4.65
N LYS A 136 1.39 14.57 4.38
CA LYS A 136 0.12 15.30 4.28
C LYS A 136 -0.67 14.54 3.22
N PRO A 137 -1.64 13.68 3.58
CA PRO A 137 -2.30 12.86 2.59
C PRO A 137 -2.99 13.81 1.62
N ARG A 138 -2.76 13.62 0.34
CA ARG A 138 -3.39 14.40 -0.72
C ARG A 138 -4.17 13.44 -1.58
N ILE A 139 -5.34 13.87 -2.02
CA ILE A 139 -6.13 13.14 -3.02
C ILE A 139 -5.70 13.69 -4.37
N ALA A 140 -5.16 12.82 -5.22
CA ALA A 140 -4.81 13.17 -6.59
C ALA A 140 -5.96 12.78 -7.52
N VAL A 141 -6.49 13.74 -8.26
CA VAL A 141 -7.52 13.54 -9.29
C VAL A 141 -6.88 13.81 -10.64
N LEU A 142 -6.79 12.77 -11.48
CA LEU A 142 -6.25 12.87 -12.82
C LEU A 142 -7.42 13.02 -13.79
N LYS A 143 -7.55 14.20 -14.39
CA LYS A 143 -8.58 14.47 -15.40
C LYS A 143 -8.01 14.24 -16.79
N SER A 144 -8.74 13.42 -17.54
CA SER A 144 -8.52 13.24 -18.98
C SER A 144 -9.16 14.40 -19.74
N SER A 145 -8.53 15.58 -19.67
CA SER A 145 -8.91 16.79 -20.40
C SER A 145 -7.80 17.20 -21.36
N VAL A 146 -8.03 18.18 -22.25
CA VAL A 146 -6.95 18.82 -23.01
C VAL A 146 -6.83 20.27 -22.49
N PRO A 147 -5.73 20.64 -21.81
CA PRO A 147 -4.60 19.79 -21.40
C PRO A 147 -4.97 18.80 -20.28
N SER A 148 -4.27 17.67 -20.19
CA SER A 148 -4.50 16.67 -19.13
C SER A 148 -3.92 17.17 -17.82
N LEU A 149 -4.75 17.29 -16.78
CA LEU A 149 -4.38 17.92 -15.50
C LEU A 149 -4.43 16.93 -14.34
N ILE A 150 -3.50 17.10 -13.39
CA ILE A 150 -3.54 16.46 -12.07
C ILE A 150 -3.92 17.52 -11.04
N HIS A 151 -5.02 17.29 -10.34
CA HIS A 151 -5.46 18.10 -9.22
C HIS A 151 -5.08 17.40 -7.92
N PHE A 152 -4.30 18.06 -7.07
CA PHE A 152 -4.03 17.60 -5.72
C PHE A 152 -4.92 18.36 -4.75
N PHE A 153 -5.85 17.64 -4.12
CA PHE A 153 -6.68 18.13 -3.05
C PHE A 153 -6.03 17.78 -1.70
N ASN A 154 -5.88 18.76 -0.82
CA ASN A 154 -5.45 18.55 0.54
C ASN A 154 -6.66 18.60 1.48
N PRO A 155 -7.07 17.46 2.08
CA PRO A 155 -8.24 17.43 2.97
C PRO A 155 -8.10 18.26 4.23
N LYS A 156 -6.87 18.59 4.66
CA LYS A 156 -6.64 19.31 5.93
C LYS A 156 -6.98 20.80 5.87
N ASP A 157 -6.75 21.43 4.71
CA ASP A 157 -6.93 22.87 4.50
C ASP A 157 -7.86 23.16 3.30
N SER A 158 -8.48 22.11 2.75
CA SER A 158 -9.35 22.16 1.57
C SER A 158 -8.72 22.81 0.33
N SER A 159 -7.39 22.94 0.30
CA SER A 159 -6.68 23.57 -0.82
C SER A 159 -6.59 22.62 -2.02
N CYS A 160 -6.67 23.20 -3.21
CA CYS A 160 -6.46 22.49 -4.47
C CYS A 160 -5.25 23.08 -5.20
N THR A 161 -4.29 22.22 -5.53
CA THR A 161 -3.13 22.59 -6.36
C THR A 161 -3.19 21.83 -7.68
N ARG A 162 -2.68 22.46 -8.74
CA ARG A 162 -2.74 21.93 -10.11
C ARG A 162 -1.34 21.65 -10.61
N SER A 163 -1.14 20.50 -11.24
CA SER A 163 0.07 20.15 -11.97
C SER A 163 -0.32 19.63 -13.35
N THR A 164 0.48 19.95 -14.36
CA THR A 164 0.29 19.43 -15.71
C THR A 164 0.63 17.95 -15.72
N SER A 165 -0.27 17.08 -16.19
CA SER A 165 0.00 15.64 -16.17
C SER A 165 0.95 15.21 -17.29
N SER A 166 0.99 15.96 -18.39
CA SER A 166 1.72 15.62 -19.64
C SER A 166 1.28 14.29 -20.28
N PHE A 167 0.29 13.60 -19.71
CA PHE A 167 -0.21 12.32 -20.22
C PHE A 167 -1.24 12.56 -21.31
N GLY A 168 -1.23 11.71 -22.34
CA GLY A 168 -2.32 11.67 -23.31
C GLY A 168 -3.67 11.37 -22.64
N SER A 169 -4.75 11.84 -23.25
CA SER A 169 -6.12 11.53 -22.82
C SER A 169 -6.31 10.01 -22.75
N ARG A 170 -6.84 9.52 -21.63
CA ARG A 170 -7.07 8.10 -21.36
C ARG A 170 -8.40 7.93 -20.63
N GLN A 171 -9.27 7.09 -21.20
CA GLN A 171 -10.58 6.74 -20.64
C GLN A 171 -10.54 5.34 -20.05
N ASN A 172 -11.41 5.07 -19.07
CA ASN A 172 -11.63 3.73 -18.48
C ASN A 172 -10.35 3.05 -17.97
N ALA A 173 -9.41 3.85 -17.45
CA ALA A 173 -8.17 3.36 -16.88
C ALA A 173 -8.26 3.21 -15.37
N ALA A 174 -7.41 2.35 -14.80
CA ALA A 174 -7.22 2.27 -13.36
C ALA A 174 -6.03 3.13 -12.94
N VAL A 175 -6.12 3.72 -11.74
CA VAL A 175 -5.04 4.50 -11.13
C VAL A 175 -4.75 3.95 -9.75
N VAL A 176 -3.46 3.69 -9.47
CA VAL A 176 -3.01 3.24 -8.15
C VAL A 176 -1.77 4.00 -7.72
N TYR A 177 -1.58 4.13 -6.41
CA TYR A 177 -0.38 4.69 -5.82
C TYR A 177 0.42 3.60 -5.11
N CYS A 178 1.69 3.41 -5.50
CA CYS A 178 2.60 2.47 -4.87
C CYS A 178 3.97 3.14 -4.69
N ASP A 179 4.54 3.07 -3.49
CA ASP A 179 5.91 3.49 -3.18
C ASP A 179 6.36 4.87 -3.72
N GLY A 180 5.46 5.87 -3.67
CA GLY A 180 5.79 7.24 -4.12
C GLY A 180 5.51 7.51 -5.60
N VAL A 181 4.99 6.52 -6.32
CA VAL A 181 4.69 6.59 -7.74
C VAL A 181 3.20 6.34 -7.97
N VAL A 182 2.57 7.18 -8.80
CA VAL A 182 1.23 6.95 -9.34
C VAL A 182 1.36 6.18 -10.63
N TYR A 183 0.63 5.08 -10.76
CA TYR A 183 0.57 4.23 -11.94
C TYR A 183 -0.81 4.35 -12.58
N ILE A 184 -0.85 4.61 -13.88
CA ILE A 184 -2.09 4.69 -14.67
C ILE A 184 -2.06 3.55 -15.69
N LEU A 185 -3.00 2.62 -15.55
CA LEU A 185 -2.98 1.28 -16.15
C LEU A 185 -4.21 1.07 -17.03
N GLY A 186 -4.03 0.37 -18.16
CA GLY A 186 -5.10 0.02 -19.09
C GLY A 186 -5.90 1.21 -19.62
N GLY A 187 -7.13 1.00 -20.04
CA GLY A 187 -7.92 2.03 -20.71
C GLY A 187 -7.45 2.29 -22.14
N SER A 188 -8.13 3.26 -22.77
CA SER A 188 -7.95 3.58 -24.18
C SER A 188 -7.86 5.08 -24.41
N SER A 189 -7.19 5.47 -25.50
CA SER A 189 -7.21 6.83 -26.04
C SER A 189 -7.94 6.83 -27.38
N LEU A 190 -8.05 8.00 -28.01
CA LEU A 190 -8.57 8.12 -29.37
C LEU A 190 -7.74 7.32 -30.39
N SER A 191 -6.46 7.05 -30.10
CA SER A 191 -5.58 6.26 -30.96
C SER A 191 -5.63 4.75 -30.68
N GLY A 192 -6.51 4.30 -29.77
CA GLY A 192 -6.70 2.89 -29.45
C GLY A 192 -6.30 2.49 -28.02
N PRO A 193 -6.22 1.18 -27.73
CA PRO A 193 -5.90 0.67 -26.40
C PRO A 193 -4.49 1.05 -25.93
N MET A 194 -4.37 1.37 -24.64
CA MET A 194 -3.09 1.80 -24.09
C MET A 194 -2.18 0.60 -23.80
N LYS A 195 -1.04 0.56 -24.49
CA LYS A 195 -0.02 -0.50 -24.36
C LYS A 195 1.08 -0.19 -23.35
N SER A 196 1.01 0.96 -22.68
CA SER A 196 1.99 1.41 -21.70
C SER A 196 1.33 1.83 -20.38
N ILE A 197 2.09 1.71 -19.30
CA ILE A 197 1.75 2.28 -17.99
C ILE A 197 2.36 3.66 -17.91
N ASN A 198 1.53 4.68 -17.69
CA ASN A 198 2.02 6.02 -17.36
C ASN A 198 2.36 6.05 -15.86
N CYS A 199 3.61 6.36 -15.53
CA CYS A 199 4.09 6.45 -14.16
C CYS A 199 4.46 7.90 -13.83
N TYR A 200 4.04 8.36 -12.65
CA TYR A 200 4.36 9.69 -12.13
C TYR A 200 4.98 9.59 -10.75
N SER A 201 6.27 9.94 -10.64
CA SER A 201 6.95 10.03 -9.35
C SER A 201 6.64 11.35 -8.68
N ILE A 202 5.90 11.30 -7.57
CA ILE A 202 5.46 12.52 -6.87
C ILE A 202 6.65 13.25 -6.23
N GLN A 203 7.61 12.49 -5.71
CA GLN A 203 8.75 13.08 -4.97
C GLN A 203 9.74 13.79 -5.88
N GLN A 204 9.97 13.24 -7.06
CA GLN A 204 10.95 13.73 -8.02
C GLN A 204 10.29 14.55 -9.16
N ASP A 205 8.97 14.66 -9.16
CA ASP A 205 8.13 15.35 -10.15
C ASP A 205 8.47 15.02 -11.62
N TYR A 206 8.81 13.77 -11.88
CA TYR A 206 9.09 13.28 -13.23
C TYR A 206 8.16 12.13 -13.61
N ARG A 207 8.05 11.94 -14.92
CA ARG A 207 7.13 11.00 -15.55
C ARG A 207 7.94 10.03 -16.38
N PHE A 208 7.49 8.79 -16.43
CA PHE A 208 8.15 7.75 -17.20
C PHE A 208 7.14 6.67 -17.58
N LEU A 209 7.51 5.83 -18.54
CA LEU A 209 6.67 4.75 -19.03
C LEU A 209 7.20 3.40 -18.55
N LYS A 210 6.29 2.48 -18.26
CA LYS A 210 6.58 1.05 -18.09
C LYS A 210 5.75 0.21 -19.06
N SER A 211 6.14 -1.04 -19.26
CA SER A 211 5.42 -1.99 -20.10
C SER A 211 3.99 -2.18 -19.61
N GLY A 212 3.01 -1.97 -20.50
CA GLY A 212 1.58 -2.07 -20.20
C GLY A 212 1.10 -3.50 -19.96
N LEU A 213 -0.22 -3.65 -19.87
CA LEU A 213 -0.86 -4.94 -19.71
C LEU A 213 -0.53 -5.87 -20.89
N PRO A 214 -0.28 -7.17 -20.65
CA PRO A 214 -0.12 -8.15 -21.74
C PRO A 214 -1.31 -8.17 -22.69
N THR A 215 -2.52 -8.03 -22.15
CA THR A 215 -3.77 -7.85 -22.90
C THR A 215 -4.35 -6.47 -22.56
N PRO A 216 -4.35 -5.51 -23.48
CA PRO A 216 -4.95 -4.20 -23.25
C PRO A 216 -6.45 -4.31 -22.96
N CYS A 217 -6.89 -3.76 -21.83
CA CYS A 217 -8.30 -3.76 -21.44
C CYS A 217 -8.71 -2.42 -20.84
N ASP A 218 -10.01 -2.12 -20.97
CA ASP A 218 -10.69 -0.97 -20.39
C ASP A 218 -11.49 -1.42 -19.14
N SER A 219 -11.89 -0.47 -18.29
CA SER A 219 -12.79 -0.68 -17.15
C SER A 219 -12.33 -1.78 -16.18
N LEU A 220 -11.01 -1.97 -16.07
CA LEU A 220 -10.37 -2.80 -15.07
C LEU A 220 -10.38 -2.10 -13.70
N ALA A 221 -10.14 -2.86 -12.63
CA ALA A 221 -9.82 -2.31 -11.32
C ALA A 221 -8.39 -2.67 -10.94
N ALA A 222 -7.79 -1.87 -10.05
CA ALA A 222 -6.46 -2.15 -9.54
C ALA A 222 -6.32 -1.73 -8.08
N CYS A 223 -5.53 -2.48 -7.32
CA CYS A 223 -5.14 -2.14 -5.95
C CYS A 223 -3.70 -2.59 -5.68
N VAL A 224 -3.12 -2.15 -4.56
CA VAL A 224 -1.74 -2.48 -4.19
C VAL A 224 -1.77 -3.40 -2.97
N ALA A 225 -1.10 -4.54 -3.06
CA ALA A 225 -0.92 -5.47 -1.95
C ALA A 225 0.53 -5.94 -1.89
N HIS A 226 1.14 -5.94 -0.69
CA HIS A 226 2.54 -6.34 -0.47
C HIS A 226 3.56 -5.67 -1.43
N GLY A 227 3.33 -4.40 -1.79
CA GLY A 227 4.21 -3.63 -2.70
C GLY A 227 4.08 -3.97 -4.19
N ASN A 228 3.14 -4.85 -4.56
CA ASN A 228 2.83 -5.18 -5.95
C ASN A 228 1.46 -4.62 -6.34
N ILE A 229 1.27 -4.36 -7.63
CA ILE A 229 0.01 -3.87 -8.17
C ILE A 229 -0.78 -5.06 -8.71
N TYR A 230 -1.98 -5.26 -8.18
CA TYR A 230 -2.92 -6.25 -8.69
C TYR A 230 -3.92 -5.57 -9.60
N VAL A 231 -4.12 -6.12 -10.79
CA VAL A 231 -5.09 -5.68 -11.78
C VAL A 231 -6.09 -6.79 -12.02
N SER A 232 -7.36 -6.48 -11.86
CA SER A 232 -8.45 -7.45 -11.96
C SER A 232 -9.46 -7.08 -13.05
N GLY A 233 -9.85 -8.08 -13.83
CA GLY A 233 -10.94 -8.02 -14.80
C GLY A 233 -10.76 -7.00 -15.91
N GLY A 234 -11.86 -6.30 -16.23
CA GLY A 234 -11.94 -5.36 -17.34
C GLY A 234 -12.60 -5.96 -18.58
N VAL A 235 -12.63 -5.17 -19.64
CA VAL A 235 -13.21 -5.53 -20.94
C VAL A 235 -12.19 -5.28 -22.04
N THR A 236 -12.02 -6.25 -22.92
CA THR A 236 -11.18 -6.12 -24.11
C THR A 236 -11.89 -5.27 -25.16
N LYS A 237 -11.16 -4.33 -25.77
CA LYS A 237 -11.69 -3.46 -26.82
C LYS A 237 -11.93 -4.19 -28.15
N GLU A 238 -11.19 -5.27 -28.40
CA GLU A 238 -11.22 -5.99 -29.68
C GLU A 238 -12.50 -6.81 -29.87
N ASP A 239 -12.91 -7.58 -28.86
CA ASP A 239 -14.05 -8.50 -28.90
C ASP A 239 -15.13 -8.21 -27.84
N GLY A 240 -14.94 -7.16 -27.00
CA GLY A 240 -15.90 -6.78 -25.97
C GLY A 240 -16.03 -7.79 -24.83
N ARG A 241 -15.05 -8.69 -24.68
CA ARG A 241 -15.10 -9.78 -23.70
C ARG A 241 -14.80 -9.25 -22.29
N ILE A 242 -15.70 -9.56 -21.36
CA ILE A 242 -15.48 -9.31 -19.94
C ILE A 242 -14.52 -10.37 -19.39
N LEU A 243 -13.46 -9.93 -18.73
CA LEU A 243 -12.36 -10.77 -18.26
C LEU A 243 -12.53 -11.18 -16.79
N HIS A 244 -12.04 -12.37 -16.46
CA HIS A 244 -11.87 -12.85 -15.08
C HIS A 244 -10.38 -12.86 -14.67
N HIS A 245 -9.49 -12.27 -15.47
CA HIS A 245 -8.06 -12.34 -15.22
C HIS A 245 -7.66 -11.54 -13.99
N LEU A 246 -6.69 -12.08 -13.25
CA LEU A 246 -5.94 -11.37 -12.22
C LEU A 246 -4.46 -11.32 -12.66
N LEU A 247 -3.93 -10.12 -12.77
CA LEU A 247 -2.53 -9.88 -13.11
C LEU A 247 -1.84 -9.19 -11.94
N CYS A 248 -0.63 -9.62 -11.62
CA CYS A 248 0.24 -9.00 -10.64
C CYS A 248 1.40 -8.32 -11.37
N PHE A 249 1.61 -7.04 -11.12
CA PHE A 249 2.76 -6.29 -11.59
C PHE A 249 3.73 -6.04 -10.45
N ASN A 250 4.92 -6.61 -10.57
CA ASN A 250 6.00 -6.37 -9.64
C ASN A 250 6.67 -5.03 -9.96
N THR A 251 6.54 -4.07 -9.04
CA THR A 251 7.02 -2.70 -9.22
C THR A 251 8.54 -2.60 -9.27
N LYS A 252 9.26 -3.52 -8.62
CA LYS A 252 10.72 -3.56 -8.54
C LYS A 252 11.33 -4.16 -9.80
N THR A 253 10.85 -5.32 -10.23
CA THR A 253 11.36 -6.01 -11.43
C THR A 253 10.71 -5.50 -12.71
N SER A 254 9.64 -4.71 -12.62
CA SER A 254 8.86 -4.20 -13.75
C SER A 254 8.32 -5.31 -14.66
N SER A 255 7.88 -6.42 -14.07
CA SER A 255 7.39 -7.60 -14.78
C SER A 255 5.96 -7.96 -14.37
N TRP A 256 5.22 -8.50 -15.32
CA TRP A 256 3.87 -9.02 -15.13
C TRP A 256 3.89 -10.51 -14.81
N GLN A 257 2.98 -10.93 -13.94
CA GLN A 257 2.73 -12.33 -13.62
C GLN A 257 1.22 -12.58 -13.63
N THR A 258 0.80 -13.60 -14.36
CA THR A 258 -0.58 -14.08 -14.30
C THR A 258 -0.82 -14.78 -12.97
N GLN A 259 -1.93 -14.46 -12.32
CA GLN A 259 -2.39 -15.09 -11.09
C GLN A 259 -3.63 -15.95 -11.37
N PRO A 260 -4.07 -16.78 -10.42
CA PRO A 260 -5.34 -17.48 -10.55
C PRO A 260 -6.49 -16.51 -10.84
N ASN A 261 -7.32 -16.89 -11.80
CA ASN A 261 -8.44 -16.08 -12.26
C ASN A 261 -9.49 -15.89 -11.15
N MET A 262 -10.16 -14.74 -11.18
CA MET A 262 -11.37 -14.49 -10.40
C MET A 262 -12.43 -15.54 -10.67
N LEU A 263 -13.29 -15.78 -9.69
CA LEU A 263 -14.45 -16.66 -9.79
C LEU A 263 -15.48 -16.10 -10.78
N THR A 264 -15.63 -14.77 -10.81
CA THR A 264 -16.57 -14.09 -11.69
C THR A 264 -15.85 -13.12 -12.63
N ALA A 265 -16.10 -13.24 -13.93
CA ALA A 265 -15.67 -12.25 -14.91
C ALA A 265 -16.43 -10.94 -14.71
N ARG A 266 -15.71 -9.81 -14.61
CA ARG A 266 -16.31 -8.51 -14.32
C ARG A 266 -15.49 -7.32 -14.84
N CYS A 267 -16.18 -6.23 -15.13
CA CYS A 267 -15.60 -4.90 -15.38
C CYS A 267 -16.39 -3.85 -14.59
N CYS A 268 -15.89 -2.61 -14.49
CA CYS A 268 -16.54 -1.53 -13.73
C CYS A 268 -16.77 -1.87 -12.23
N HIS A 269 -15.96 -2.77 -11.67
CA HIS A 269 -16.02 -3.20 -10.28
C HIS A 269 -15.05 -2.40 -9.40
N GLY A 270 -15.25 -2.50 -8.08
CA GLY A 270 -14.29 -2.00 -7.10
C GLY A 270 -13.24 -3.05 -6.76
N SER A 271 -12.00 -2.62 -6.53
CA SER A 271 -10.91 -3.46 -6.00
C SER A 271 -10.14 -2.73 -4.92
N VAL A 272 -9.96 -3.35 -3.75
CA VAL A 272 -9.21 -2.77 -2.62
C VAL A 272 -8.36 -3.82 -1.93
N GLU A 273 -7.30 -3.37 -1.27
CA GLU A 273 -6.51 -4.21 -0.37
C GLU A 273 -6.95 -3.98 1.08
N LEU A 274 -7.07 -5.07 1.85
CA LEU A 274 -7.26 -5.02 3.29
C LEU A 274 -6.56 -6.22 3.95
N ASN A 275 -5.64 -5.95 4.88
CA ASN A 275 -4.88 -6.96 5.63
C ASN A 275 -4.11 -7.95 4.74
N GLY A 276 -3.52 -7.45 3.65
CA GLY A 276 -2.75 -8.24 2.68
C GLY A 276 -3.61 -9.02 1.68
N LEU A 277 -4.95 -8.95 1.80
CA LEU A 277 -5.89 -9.62 0.90
C LEU A 277 -6.48 -8.64 -0.12
N VAL A 278 -6.78 -9.13 -1.32
CA VAL A 278 -7.34 -8.34 -2.41
C VAL A 278 -8.83 -8.63 -2.52
N TYR A 279 -9.67 -7.63 -2.28
CA TYR A 279 -11.12 -7.73 -2.32
C TYR A 279 -11.64 -7.13 -3.62
N VAL A 280 -12.58 -7.83 -4.24
CA VAL A 280 -13.22 -7.44 -5.49
C VAL A 280 -14.73 -7.52 -5.33
N CYS A 281 -15.43 -6.40 -5.59
CA CYS A 281 -16.87 -6.27 -5.31
C CYS A 281 -17.62 -5.66 -6.49
N GLY A 282 -18.80 -6.22 -6.78
CA GLY A 282 -19.73 -5.68 -7.78
C GLY A 282 -19.21 -5.70 -9.21
N GLY A 283 -19.65 -4.75 -10.03
CA GLY A 283 -19.32 -4.60 -11.45
C GLY A 283 -20.39 -5.16 -12.39
N LEU A 284 -20.10 -5.03 -13.68
CA LEU A 284 -20.85 -5.63 -14.77
C LEU A 284 -20.26 -7.01 -15.07
N SER A 285 -21.10 -8.03 -15.02
CA SER A 285 -20.76 -9.41 -15.38
C SER A 285 -21.65 -9.88 -16.53
N CYS A 286 -21.35 -11.06 -17.07
CA CYS A 286 -22.14 -11.67 -18.12
C CYS A 286 -22.28 -13.17 -17.90
N ASN A 287 -23.42 -13.72 -18.33
CA ASN A 287 -23.62 -15.16 -18.49
C ASN A 287 -23.86 -15.47 -19.98
N ARG A 288 -24.27 -16.70 -20.29
CA ARG A 288 -24.54 -17.12 -21.68
C ARG A 288 -25.68 -16.35 -22.36
N LEU A 289 -26.56 -15.70 -21.61
CA LEU A 289 -27.80 -15.10 -22.10
C LEU A 289 -27.77 -13.57 -22.08
N SER A 290 -27.15 -12.96 -21.07
CA SER A 290 -27.14 -11.50 -20.91
C SER A 290 -26.00 -10.97 -20.04
N GLN A 291 -25.78 -9.66 -20.13
CA GLN A 291 -25.00 -8.90 -19.15
C GLN A 291 -25.90 -8.47 -17.98
N PHE A 292 -25.33 -8.38 -16.78
CA PHE A 292 -26.05 -7.96 -15.58
C PHE A 292 -25.10 -7.36 -14.55
N ILE A 293 -25.60 -6.43 -13.74
CA ILE A 293 -24.84 -5.85 -12.63
C ILE A 293 -24.89 -6.82 -11.45
N THR A 294 -23.72 -7.20 -10.95
CA THR A 294 -23.59 -8.15 -9.84
C THR A 294 -23.46 -7.45 -8.50
N ASN A 295 -23.89 -8.11 -7.43
CA ASN A 295 -23.61 -7.78 -6.04
C ASN A 295 -22.57 -8.71 -5.42
N SER A 296 -22.03 -9.67 -6.17
CA SER A 296 -21.09 -10.65 -5.64
C SER A 296 -19.76 -10.01 -5.23
N CYS A 297 -19.20 -10.55 -4.16
CA CYS A 297 -17.92 -10.16 -3.59
C CYS A 297 -17.02 -11.39 -3.51
N GLU A 298 -15.75 -11.22 -3.84
CA GLU A 298 -14.75 -12.27 -3.74
C GLU A 298 -13.43 -11.71 -3.22
N VAL A 299 -12.66 -12.56 -2.53
CA VAL A 299 -11.37 -12.19 -1.97
C VAL A 299 -10.29 -13.13 -2.45
N TYR A 300 -9.17 -12.55 -2.85
CA TYR A 300 -7.95 -13.24 -3.21
C TYR A 300 -6.94 -13.16 -2.08
N ASN A 301 -6.33 -14.29 -1.76
CA ASN A 301 -5.20 -14.36 -0.85
C ASN A 301 -3.91 -14.56 -1.66
N PRO A 302 -3.03 -13.54 -1.77
CA PRO A 302 -1.76 -13.65 -2.47
C PRO A 302 -0.81 -14.72 -1.94
N SER A 303 -0.88 -15.05 -0.64
CA SER A 303 0.00 -16.04 -0.01
C SER A 303 -0.41 -17.47 -0.37
N THR A 304 -1.71 -17.75 -0.47
CA THR A 304 -2.22 -19.09 -0.83
C THR A 304 -2.56 -19.21 -2.32
N GLN A 305 -2.62 -18.08 -3.03
CA GLN A 305 -3.08 -17.97 -4.41
C GLN A 305 -4.47 -18.58 -4.62
N GLN A 306 -5.38 -18.32 -3.69
CA GLN A 306 -6.74 -18.83 -3.76
C GLN A 306 -7.76 -17.70 -3.70
N TRP A 307 -8.85 -17.88 -4.45
CA TRP A 307 -10.05 -17.06 -4.35
C TRP A 307 -11.07 -17.70 -3.42
N ARG A 308 -11.81 -16.86 -2.71
CA ARG A 308 -12.93 -17.28 -1.89
C ARG A 308 -14.09 -16.33 -2.10
N GLU A 309 -15.28 -16.89 -2.29
CA GLU A 309 -16.52 -16.10 -2.34
C GLU A 309 -16.85 -15.54 -0.96
N LEU A 310 -17.37 -14.32 -0.94
CA LEU A 310 -17.82 -13.63 0.27
C LEU A 310 -19.34 -13.45 0.24
N CYS A 311 -19.88 -13.01 1.37
CA CYS A 311 -21.27 -12.55 1.41
C CYS A 311 -21.46 -11.43 0.37
N PRO A 312 -22.48 -11.52 -0.49
CA PRO A 312 -22.73 -10.50 -1.51
C PRO A 312 -23.20 -9.19 -0.86
N MET A 313 -23.03 -8.08 -1.57
CA MET A 313 -23.63 -6.81 -1.18
C MET A 313 -25.16 -6.91 -1.19
N THR A 314 -25.83 -6.09 -0.37
CA THR A 314 -27.29 -6.00 -0.35
C THR A 314 -27.88 -5.56 -1.68
N GLN A 315 -27.16 -4.70 -2.41
CA GLN A 315 -27.55 -4.21 -3.72
C GLN A 315 -26.43 -4.43 -4.74
N PRO A 316 -26.76 -4.77 -6.00
CA PRO A 316 -25.81 -4.84 -7.11
C PRO A 316 -25.34 -3.44 -7.48
N ARG A 317 -24.04 -3.31 -7.78
CA ARG A 317 -23.40 -2.01 -8.03
C ARG A 317 -22.32 -2.13 -9.09
N LYS A 318 -22.31 -1.26 -10.09
CA LYS A 318 -21.13 -0.97 -10.94
C LYS A 318 -20.76 0.51 -10.85
N ASP A 319 -19.55 0.86 -11.27
CA ASP A 319 -19.06 2.26 -11.28
C ASP A 319 -19.10 2.93 -9.88
N HIS A 320 -19.08 2.11 -8.81
CA HIS A 320 -19.10 2.56 -7.42
C HIS A 320 -17.68 2.79 -6.90
N GLY A 321 -17.55 3.66 -5.91
CA GLY A 321 -16.32 3.79 -5.13
C GLY A 321 -16.20 2.62 -4.15
N LEU A 322 -15.01 2.03 -4.05
CA LEU A 322 -14.69 1.02 -3.04
C LEU A 322 -13.49 1.51 -2.24
N VAL A 323 -13.66 1.68 -0.92
CA VAL A 323 -12.64 2.25 -0.04
C VAL A 323 -12.56 1.51 1.28
N VAL A 324 -11.36 1.51 1.87
CA VAL A 324 -11.11 0.94 3.20
C VAL A 324 -10.99 2.05 4.22
N VAL A 325 -11.80 1.99 5.27
CA VAL A 325 -11.73 2.90 6.42
C VAL A 325 -11.89 2.08 7.69
N ASN A 326 -10.95 2.21 8.64
CA ASN A 326 -10.99 1.53 9.93
C ASN A 326 -11.25 0.01 9.84
N ASN A 327 -10.53 -0.66 8.93
CA ASN A 327 -10.62 -2.11 8.69
C ASN A 327 -11.98 -2.58 8.13
N LEU A 328 -12.79 -1.66 7.60
CA LEU A 328 -14.05 -1.96 6.93
C LEU A 328 -14.00 -1.51 5.47
N ILE A 329 -14.65 -2.28 4.60
CA ILE A 329 -14.77 -1.98 3.17
C ILE A 329 -16.12 -1.31 2.94
N TYR A 330 -16.11 -0.11 2.37
CA TYR A 330 -17.29 0.66 2.02
C TYR A 330 -17.45 0.68 0.50
N ALA A 331 -18.61 0.23 0.02
CA ALA A 331 -19.05 0.41 -1.35
C ALA A 331 -20.01 1.61 -1.41
N ILE A 332 -19.62 2.66 -2.11
CA ILE A 332 -20.28 3.97 -2.09
C ILE A 332 -20.70 4.32 -3.52
N GLY A 333 -21.95 4.75 -3.71
CA GLY A 333 -22.38 5.18 -5.04
C GLY A 333 -22.69 4.02 -6.00
N GLY A 334 -22.57 4.37 -7.28
CA GLY A 334 -22.67 3.47 -8.42
C GLY A 334 -24.09 3.32 -8.98
N GLU A 335 -24.19 2.45 -9.97
CA GLU A 335 -25.44 2.12 -10.67
C GLU A 335 -25.92 0.72 -10.29
N GLY A 336 -27.21 0.61 -9.98
CA GLY A 336 -27.92 -0.65 -9.68
C GLY A 336 -28.58 -1.30 -10.90
N ARG A 337 -29.40 -2.34 -10.66
CA ARG A 337 -30.06 -3.15 -11.72
C ARG A 337 -30.99 -2.35 -12.64
N GLN A 338 -31.63 -1.31 -12.13
CA GLN A 338 -32.37 -0.36 -12.96
C GLN A 338 -31.41 0.79 -13.24
N GLY A 339 -30.95 0.96 -14.48
CA GLY A 339 -29.91 1.91 -14.88
C GLY A 339 -30.16 3.41 -14.58
N ASN A 340 -31.20 3.74 -13.81
CA ASN A 340 -31.56 5.08 -13.35
C ASN A 340 -31.56 5.25 -11.81
N GLU A 341 -31.39 4.19 -11.02
CA GLU A 341 -31.27 4.32 -9.56
C GLU A 341 -29.81 4.62 -9.19
N GLN A 342 -29.47 5.90 -9.09
CA GLN A 342 -28.25 6.33 -8.41
C GLN A 342 -28.36 5.93 -6.94
N LEU A 343 -27.49 5.02 -6.51
CA LEU A 343 -27.44 4.57 -5.12
C LEU A 343 -26.56 5.54 -4.33
N TRP A 344 -27.14 6.44 -3.56
CA TRP A 344 -26.42 7.44 -2.75
C TRP A 344 -25.50 6.81 -1.68
#